data_AF-A0A960MAF2-F1
#
_entry.id   AF-A0A960MAF2-F1
#
_cell.length_a   1.000
_cell.length_b   1.000
_cell.length_c   1.000
_cell.angle_alpha   90.00
_cell.angle_beta   90.00
_cell.angle_gamma   90.00
#
_symmetry.space_group_name_H-M   'P 1'
#
loop_
_entity.id
_entity.type
_entity.pdbx_description
1 polymer ?
#
loop_
_entity_poly.entity_id
_entity_poly.type
_entity_poly.pdbx_seq_one_letter_code
_entity_poly.pdbx_strand_id
1 'polypeptide(L)'
;YFVTKDMRVDLASTRFRGTLPLLMAMVARSGQSIHSIEPVGISSGGALTSRSGGAGCPGWRISAGGKDIYYFQEDLSNGSLASDKRLLTFVRSKGAPVTFIKSASYLMHTDGFSVIRGFVVNDSRAILQDASGVPYRDLNQSGLSLTLYGNYTGPLDIFGEHRQEDLAAAYREGRPHPVKPIDFGVGYLRSASNACLILARR
;
A
#
# COMPACT_ATOMS: atom_id res chain seq x y z
N TYR A 1 -11.35 -9.50 3.41
CA TYR A 1 -10.15 -8.86 2.82
C TYR A 1 -10.05 -9.32 1.37
N PHE A 2 -9.07 -8.83 0.62
CA PHE A 2 -8.90 -9.18 -0.79
C PHE A 2 -7.96 -10.37 -0.95
N VAL A 3 -8.38 -11.38 -1.70
CA VAL A 3 -7.55 -12.53 -2.07
C VAL A 3 -7.28 -12.43 -3.57
N THR A 4 -6.01 -12.42 -3.99
CA THR A 4 -5.63 -12.16 -5.39
C THR A 4 -6.28 -13.14 -6.38
N LYS A 5 -6.39 -14.42 -6.00
CA LYS A 5 -7.02 -15.45 -6.83
C LYS A 5 -8.53 -15.18 -7.02
N ASP A 6 -9.22 -14.87 -5.93
CA ASP A 6 -10.66 -14.60 -5.95
C ASP A 6 -10.95 -13.30 -6.70
N MET A 7 -10.18 -12.24 -6.43
CA MET A 7 -10.28 -10.97 -7.16
C MET A 7 -10.11 -11.15 -8.67
N ARG A 8 -9.21 -12.04 -9.11
CA ARG A 8 -9.03 -12.31 -10.55
C ARG A 8 -10.30 -12.88 -11.17
N VAL A 9 -11.01 -13.75 -10.46
CA VAL A 9 -12.28 -14.34 -10.90
C VAL A 9 -13.38 -13.27 -10.85
N ASP A 10 -13.54 -12.60 -9.71
CA ASP A 10 -14.61 -11.63 -9.48
C ASP A 10 -14.54 -10.45 -10.46
N LEU A 11 -13.33 -9.90 -10.66
CA LEU A 11 -13.11 -8.77 -11.57
C LEU A 11 -13.12 -9.17 -13.05
N ALA A 12 -13.22 -10.46 -13.38
CA ALA A 12 -13.40 -10.94 -14.74
C ALA A 12 -14.83 -11.45 -15.01
N SER A 13 -15.62 -11.67 -13.96
CA SER A 13 -16.91 -12.36 -14.02
C SER A 13 -18.04 -11.56 -14.68
N THR A 14 -17.89 -10.23 -14.81
CA THR A 14 -18.93 -9.34 -15.35
C THR A 14 -18.48 -8.60 -16.62
N ARG A 15 -19.40 -7.83 -17.23
CA ARG A 15 -19.08 -6.91 -18.34
C ARG A 15 -18.16 -5.75 -17.90
N PHE A 16 -18.16 -5.42 -16.60
CA PHE A 16 -17.29 -4.42 -16.01
C PHE A 16 -16.03 -5.09 -15.48
N ARG A 17 -15.02 -5.21 -16.36
CA ARG A 17 -13.79 -5.96 -16.06
C ARG A 17 -12.70 -5.10 -15.40
N GLY A 18 -11.92 -5.73 -14.54
CA GLY A 18 -10.76 -5.12 -13.87
C GLY A 18 -11.15 -4.15 -12.75
N THR A 19 -10.17 -3.39 -12.27
CA THR A 19 -10.34 -2.49 -11.12
C THR A 19 -10.88 -1.10 -11.48
N LEU A 20 -10.82 -0.70 -12.75
CA LEU A 20 -11.24 0.63 -13.19
C LEU A 20 -12.70 0.96 -12.79
N PRO A 21 -13.70 0.09 -13.02
CA PRO A 21 -15.07 0.38 -12.61
C PRO A 21 -15.22 0.62 -11.10
N LEU A 22 -14.44 -0.09 -10.27
CA LEU A 22 -14.44 0.11 -8.82
C LEU A 22 -13.84 1.46 -8.44
N LEU A 23 -12.74 1.86 -9.08
CA LEU A 23 -12.13 3.17 -8.86
C LEU A 23 -13.10 4.29 -9.26
N MET A 24 -13.79 4.15 -10.40
CA MET A 24 -14.80 5.11 -10.84
C MET A 24 -15.94 5.24 -9.84
N ALA A 25 -16.45 4.12 -9.32
CA ALA A 25 -17.51 4.12 -8.32
C ALA A 25 -17.06 4.81 -7.01
N MET A 26 -15.82 4.59 -6.57
CA MET A 26 -15.27 5.25 -5.37
C MET A 26 -15.13 6.76 -5.56
N VAL A 27 -14.69 7.21 -6.73
CA VAL A 27 -14.62 8.65 -7.08
C VAL A 27 -16.02 9.28 -7.08
N ALA A 28 -17.01 8.63 -7.71
CA ALA A 28 -18.37 9.14 -7.71
C ALA A 28 -18.96 9.20 -6.30
N ARG A 29 -18.71 8.17 -5.47
CA ARG A 29 -19.17 8.12 -4.08
C ARG A 29 -18.50 9.13 -3.16
N SER A 30 -17.33 9.66 -3.52
CA SER A 30 -16.69 10.77 -2.81
C SER A 30 -17.19 12.15 -3.26
N GLY A 31 -18.24 12.19 -4.09
CA GLY A 31 -18.86 13.42 -4.59
C GLY A 31 -18.05 14.11 -5.68
N GLN A 32 -17.08 13.43 -6.29
CA GLN A 32 -16.21 13.98 -7.33
C GLN A 32 -16.65 13.53 -8.72
N SER A 33 -16.50 14.42 -9.69
CA SER A 33 -16.70 14.09 -11.11
C SER A 33 -15.39 13.61 -11.74
N ILE A 34 -15.50 12.64 -12.64
CA ILE A 34 -14.40 12.16 -13.48
C ILE A 34 -14.35 13.03 -14.74
N HIS A 35 -13.19 13.59 -15.03
CA HIS A 35 -12.95 14.42 -16.22
C HIS A 35 -12.35 13.61 -17.37
N SER A 36 -11.38 12.74 -17.08
CA SER A 36 -10.77 11.86 -18.08
C SER A 36 -10.30 10.55 -17.48
N ILE A 37 -10.25 9.51 -18.32
CA ILE A 37 -9.65 8.22 -18.02
C ILE A 37 -8.74 7.86 -19.20
N GLU A 38 -7.46 7.76 -18.93
CA GLU A 38 -6.43 7.50 -19.94
C GLU A 38 -5.72 6.17 -19.63
N PRO A 39 -5.64 5.24 -20.59
CA PRO A 39 -4.76 4.09 -20.45
C PRO A 39 -3.31 4.55 -20.56
N VAL A 40 -2.52 4.27 -19.54
CA VAL A 40 -1.13 4.72 -19.43
C VAL A 40 -0.18 3.55 -19.20
N GLY A 41 1.10 3.81 -19.40
CA GLY A 41 2.19 2.99 -18.89
C GLY A 41 3.32 3.87 -18.40
N ILE A 42 4.43 3.25 -18.05
CA ILE A 42 5.65 3.93 -17.61
C ILE A 42 6.78 3.54 -18.58
N SER A 43 7.51 4.54 -19.08
CA SER A 43 8.71 4.32 -19.90
C SER A 43 9.83 3.70 -19.06
N SER A 44 10.86 3.15 -19.70
CA SER A 44 12.05 2.65 -18.99
C SER A 44 12.74 3.72 -18.14
N GLY A 45 12.63 4.99 -18.51
CA GLY A 45 13.13 6.13 -17.75
C GLY A 45 12.21 6.60 -16.60
N GLY A 46 11.10 5.92 -16.34
CA GLY A 46 10.17 6.29 -15.26
C GLY A 46 9.19 7.42 -15.60
N ALA A 47 9.11 7.84 -16.88
CA ALA A 47 8.15 8.85 -17.32
C ALA A 47 6.80 8.22 -17.65
N LEU A 48 5.70 8.93 -17.34
CA LEU A 48 4.36 8.52 -17.76
C LEU A 48 4.26 8.58 -19.29
N THR A 49 3.69 7.54 -19.89
CA THR A 49 3.47 7.47 -21.34
C THR A 49 2.08 6.91 -21.66
N SER A 50 1.63 7.11 -22.90
CA SER A 50 0.43 6.45 -23.41
C SER A 50 0.64 4.94 -23.47
N ARG A 51 -0.41 4.16 -23.21
CA ARG A 51 -0.40 2.70 -23.35
C ARG A 51 -0.51 2.25 -24.82
N SER A 52 0.22 2.91 -25.73
CA SER A 52 0.50 2.36 -27.06
C SER A 52 1.44 1.15 -26.93
N GLY A 53 1.33 0.18 -27.85
CA GLY A 53 1.99 -1.13 -27.74
C GLY A 53 3.47 -1.04 -27.36
N GLY A 54 3.82 -1.57 -26.18
CA GLY A 54 5.21 -1.62 -25.68
C GLY A 54 5.47 -0.89 -24.36
N ALA A 55 4.51 -0.12 -23.81
CA ALA A 55 4.68 0.50 -22.50
C ALA A 55 4.64 -0.54 -21.37
N GLY A 56 5.69 -0.59 -20.53
CA GLY A 56 5.73 -1.43 -19.33
C GLY A 56 4.97 -0.79 -18.16
N CYS A 57 4.67 -1.56 -17.12
CA CYS A 57 3.84 -1.14 -15.98
C CYS A 57 2.47 -0.57 -16.46
N PRO A 58 1.59 -1.38 -17.06
CA PRO A 58 0.32 -0.91 -17.59
C PRO A 58 -0.60 -0.43 -16.46
N GLY A 59 -1.35 0.64 -16.74
CA GLY A 59 -2.22 1.25 -15.75
C GLY A 59 -3.26 2.22 -16.32
N TRP A 60 -3.85 2.98 -15.41
CA TRP A 60 -4.83 4.02 -15.68
C TRP A 60 -4.41 5.32 -15.02
N ARG A 61 -4.58 6.44 -15.73
CA ARG A 61 -4.65 7.78 -15.15
C ARG A 61 -6.11 8.20 -15.16
N ILE A 62 -6.63 8.56 -14.00
CA ILE A 62 -7.99 9.06 -13.83
C ILE A 62 -7.87 10.49 -13.32
N SER A 63 -8.34 11.46 -14.10
CA SER A 63 -8.43 12.86 -13.66
C SER A 63 -9.81 13.09 -13.04
N ALA A 64 -9.85 13.43 -11.74
CA ALA A 64 -11.09 13.64 -11.00
C ALA A 64 -10.91 14.64 -9.85
N GLY A 65 -11.86 15.55 -9.67
CA GLY A 65 -11.84 16.51 -8.56
C GLY A 65 -10.56 17.38 -8.51
N GLY A 66 -10.02 17.73 -9.68
CA GLY A 66 -8.76 18.49 -9.79
C GLY A 66 -7.50 17.70 -9.43
N LYS A 67 -7.56 16.37 -9.33
CA LYS A 67 -6.42 15.51 -9.01
C LYS A 67 -6.26 14.38 -10.02
N ASP A 68 -5.03 13.89 -10.15
CA ASP A 68 -4.71 12.68 -10.88
C ASP A 68 -4.63 11.48 -9.93
N ILE A 69 -5.34 10.40 -10.27
CA ILE A 69 -5.24 9.09 -9.64
C ILE A 69 -4.53 8.17 -10.64
N TYR A 70 -3.41 7.58 -10.22
CA TYR A 70 -2.68 6.59 -11.00
C TYR A 70 -2.88 5.20 -10.40
N TYR A 71 -3.29 4.24 -11.22
CA TYR A 71 -3.41 2.84 -10.84
C TYR A 71 -2.56 1.98 -11.76
N PHE A 72 -1.55 1.30 -11.22
CA PHE A 72 -0.64 0.45 -11.98
C PHE A 72 -0.71 -1.00 -11.49
N GLN A 73 -0.56 -1.93 -12.44
CA GLN A 73 -0.30 -3.33 -12.14
C GLN A 73 1.21 -3.57 -12.21
N GLU A 74 1.82 -3.99 -11.11
CA GLU A 74 3.25 -4.24 -11.02
C GLU A 74 3.57 -5.38 -10.06
N ASP A 75 4.63 -6.13 -10.34
CA ASP A 75 5.23 -7.04 -9.36
C ASP A 75 6.34 -6.30 -8.60
N LEU A 76 6.15 -6.16 -7.28
CA LEU A 76 7.08 -5.47 -6.38
C LEU A 76 8.09 -6.42 -5.73
N SER A 77 8.17 -7.68 -6.17
CA SER A 77 9.20 -8.61 -5.76
C SER A 77 10.59 -8.09 -6.13
N ASN A 78 11.59 -8.47 -5.34
CA ASN A 78 12.98 -8.13 -5.63
C ASN A 78 13.43 -8.63 -7.01
N GLY A 79 12.93 -9.79 -7.46
CA GLY A 79 13.23 -10.33 -8.79
C GLY A 79 12.75 -9.42 -9.92
N SER A 80 11.50 -8.95 -9.83
CA SER A 80 10.95 -7.98 -10.80
C SER A 80 11.64 -6.62 -10.69
N LEU A 81 11.86 -6.12 -9.47
CA LEU A 81 12.51 -4.82 -9.25
C LEU A 81 14.01 -4.81 -9.58
N ALA A 82 14.66 -5.97 -9.70
CA ALA A 82 16.01 -6.08 -10.20
C ALA A 82 16.08 -5.84 -11.71
N SER A 83 15.08 -6.32 -12.47
CA SER A 83 15.00 -6.15 -13.91
C SER A 83 14.33 -4.83 -14.33
N ASP A 84 13.40 -4.30 -13.52
CA ASP A 84 12.63 -3.12 -13.87
C ASP A 84 12.27 -2.25 -12.65
N LYS A 85 12.81 -1.02 -12.60
CA LYS A 85 12.58 -0.04 -11.52
C LYS A 85 11.72 1.14 -11.95
N ARG A 86 11.04 1.05 -13.10
CA ARG A 86 10.33 2.21 -13.68
C ARG A 86 9.27 2.77 -12.76
N LEU A 87 8.52 1.91 -12.05
CA LEU A 87 7.49 2.35 -11.11
C LEU A 87 8.11 3.14 -9.94
N LEU A 88 9.20 2.65 -9.37
CA LEU A 88 9.89 3.36 -8.27
C LEU A 88 10.44 4.71 -8.73
N THR A 89 10.96 4.77 -9.96
CA THR A 89 11.44 6.01 -10.58
C THR A 89 10.28 7.00 -10.79
N PHE A 90 9.15 6.52 -11.30
CA PHE A 90 7.94 7.33 -11.44
C PHE A 90 7.44 7.87 -10.09
N VAL A 91 7.36 7.04 -9.05
CA VAL A 91 6.93 7.46 -7.71
C VAL A 91 7.89 8.50 -7.14
N ARG A 92 9.21 8.30 -7.28
CA ARG A 92 10.23 9.27 -6.83
C ARG A 92 10.12 10.61 -7.55
N SER A 93 9.72 10.62 -8.83
CA SER A 93 9.48 11.87 -9.57
C SER A 93 8.35 12.73 -8.97
N LYS A 94 7.52 12.16 -8.10
CA LYS A 94 6.45 12.87 -7.38
C LYS A 94 6.92 13.47 -6.03
N GLY A 95 8.20 13.39 -5.72
CA GLY A 95 8.79 13.89 -4.48
C GLY A 95 8.74 12.85 -3.36
N ALA A 96 8.45 13.30 -2.12
CA ALA A 96 8.36 12.44 -0.94
C ALA A 96 6.88 12.19 -0.57
N PRO A 97 6.24 11.13 -1.11
CA PRO A 97 4.82 10.88 -0.89
C PRO A 97 4.51 10.50 0.56
N VAL A 98 3.22 10.55 0.90
CA VAL A 98 2.69 9.81 2.04
C VAL A 98 2.29 8.43 1.52
N THR A 99 2.82 7.39 2.15
CA THR A 99 2.56 6.00 1.76
C THR A 99 1.52 5.39 2.69
N PHE A 100 0.48 4.80 2.11
CA PHE A 100 -0.54 4.04 2.83
C PHE A 100 -0.46 2.57 2.43
N ILE A 101 -0.33 1.67 3.41
CA ILE A 101 -0.25 0.23 3.18
C ILE A 101 -1.35 -0.46 3.99
N LYS A 102 -2.10 -1.34 3.33
CA LYS A 102 -3.10 -2.16 4.01
C LYS A 102 -3.21 -3.53 3.38
N SER A 103 -3.49 -4.54 4.18
CA SER A 103 -3.70 -5.92 3.73
C SER A 103 -2.61 -6.40 2.75
N ALA A 104 -1.34 -6.17 3.07
CA ALA A 104 -0.21 -6.38 2.16
C ALA A 104 0.42 -7.79 2.25
N SER A 105 -0.36 -8.76 2.75
CA SER A 105 0.02 -10.17 2.89
C SER A 105 1.37 -10.40 3.58
N TYR A 106 1.82 -9.45 4.41
CA TYR A 106 3.11 -9.50 5.10
C TYR A 106 4.31 -9.70 4.17
N LEU A 107 4.20 -9.40 2.87
CA LEU A 107 5.25 -9.68 1.89
C LEU A 107 6.57 -8.98 2.24
N MET A 108 6.48 -7.74 2.73
CA MET A 108 7.65 -6.96 3.18
C MET A 108 8.29 -7.51 4.46
N HIS A 109 7.74 -8.52 5.11
CA HIS A 109 8.41 -9.24 6.21
C HIS A 109 9.46 -10.23 5.70
N THR A 110 9.38 -10.58 4.41
CA THR A 110 10.29 -11.53 3.76
C THR A 110 11.43 -10.81 3.02
N ASP A 111 12.52 -11.52 2.79
CA ASP A 111 13.66 -10.97 2.03
C ASP A 111 13.34 -10.75 0.55
N GLY A 112 12.36 -11.47 0.00
CA GLY A 112 11.92 -11.35 -1.39
C GLY A 112 11.29 -9.99 -1.74
N PHE A 113 11.00 -9.14 -0.75
CA PHE A 113 10.42 -7.80 -0.94
C PHE A 113 11.22 -6.71 -0.19
N SER A 114 12.49 -6.97 0.13
CA SER A 114 13.33 -6.03 0.86
C SER A 114 13.61 -4.73 0.09
N VAL A 115 13.60 -4.76 -1.25
CA VAL A 115 13.82 -3.56 -2.08
C VAL A 115 12.65 -2.58 -1.93
N ILE A 116 11.41 -3.05 -2.06
CA ILE A 116 10.23 -2.20 -1.87
C ILE A 116 10.09 -1.77 -0.40
N ARG A 117 10.42 -2.64 0.57
CA ARG A 117 10.49 -2.29 1.99
C ARG A 117 11.41 -1.09 2.21
N GLY A 118 12.65 -1.18 1.72
CA GLY A 118 13.64 -0.11 1.83
C GLY A 118 13.19 1.18 1.13
N PHE A 119 12.62 1.08 -0.08
CA PHE A 119 12.09 2.23 -0.80
C PHE A 119 10.99 2.95 -0.03
N VAL A 120 10.03 2.21 0.55
CA VAL A 120 8.96 2.81 1.36
C VAL A 120 9.53 3.58 2.56
N VAL A 121 10.45 2.97 3.31
CA VAL A 121 11.07 3.60 4.48
C VAL A 121 11.89 4.86 4.09
N ASN A 122 12.66 4.77 3.02
CA ASN A 122 13.64 5.79 2.64
C ASN A 122 13.07 6.92 1.78
N ASP A 123 11.99 6.70 1.03
CA ASP A 123 11.45 7.69 0.09
C ASP A 123 10.13 8.35 0.60
N SER A 124 9.45 7.79 1.60
CA SER A 124 8.15 8.31 2.10
C SER A 124 8.27 9.39 3.19
N ARG A 125 7.63 10.55 3.03
CA ARG A 125 7.56 11.58 4.09
C ARG A 125 6.81 11.10 5.35
N ALA A 126 5.81 10.26 5.14
CA ALA A 126 5.10 9.57 6.20
C ALA A 126 4.58 8.22 5.70
N ILE A 127 4.45 7.26 6.60
CA ILE A 127 3.90 5.92 6.33
C ILE A 127 2.75 5.71 7.30
N LEU A 128 1.57 5.36 6.78
CA LEU A 128 0.45 4.88 7.58
C LEU A 128 0.14 3.46 7.14
N GLN A 129 0.18 2.50 8.07
CA GLN A 129 -0.03 1.11 7.71
C GLN A 129 -0.68 0.30 8.81
N ASP A 130 -1.35 -0.78 8.43
CA ASP A 130 -1.63 -1.87 9.37
C ASP A 130 -0.37 -2.73 9.61
N ALA A 131 -0.46 -3.72 10.51
CA ALA A 131 0.68 -4.57 10.87
C ALA A 131 1.24 -5.44 9.73
N SER A 132 0.54 -5.56 8.60
CA SER A 132 0.98 -6.35 7.43
C SER A 132 1.91 -5.62 6.48
N GLY A 133 2.17 -4.32 6.72
CA GLY A 133 3.11 -3.52 5.94
C GLY A 133 4.59 -3.78 6.26
N VAL A 134 5.38 -2.71 6.36
CA VAL A 134 6.78 -2.77 6.80
C VAL A 134 6.83 -3.34 8.22
N PRO A 135 7.72 -4.29 8.55
CA PRO A 135 7.84 -4.80 9.91
C PRO A 135 8.16 -3.67 10.91
N TYR A 136 7.58 -3.74 12.09
CA TYR A 136 7.73 -2.73 13.14
C TYR A 136 9.20 -2.52 13.52
N ARG A 137 10.01 -3.59 13.64
CA ARG A 137 11.46 -3.49 13.87
C ARG A 137 12.17 -2.58 12.87
N ASP A 138 11.86 -2.70 11.58
CA ASP A 138 12.47 -1.91 10.52
C ASP A 138 12.07 -0.42 10.66
N LEU A 139 10.79 -0.15 10.99
CA LEU A 139 10.33 1.21 11.28
C LEU A 139 10.97 1.79 12.55
N ASN A 140 11.08 1.00 13.61
CA ASN A 140 11.66 1.45 14.88
C ASN A 140 13.16 1.74 14.78
N GLN A 141 13.86 1.09 13.84
CA GLN A 141 15.28 1.31 13.54
C GLN A 141 15.52 2.39 12.47
N SER A 142 14.47 2.89 11.82
CA SER A 142 14.59 3.84 10.71
C SER A 142 14.89 5.29 11.12
N GLY A 143 14.81 5.61 12.41
CA GLY A 143 14.89 7.00 12.91
C GLY A 143 13.60 7.82 12.71
N LEU A 144 12.54 7.22 12.17
CA LEU A 144 11.22 7.85 12.07
C LEU A 144 10.55 7.95 13.44
N SER A 145 9.81 9.03 13.67
CA SER A 145 8.91 9.15 14.81
C SER A 145 7.68 8.28 14.60
N LEU A 146 7.40 7.38 15.54
CA LEU A 146 6.26 6.45 15.45
C LEU A 146 5.11 6.88 16.38
N THR A 147 3.89 6.65 15.93
CA THR A 147 2.68 6.67 16.76
C THR A 147 1.87 5.41 16.44
N LEU A 148 1.45 4.72 17.49
CA LEU A 148 0.66 3.51 17.42
C LEU A 148 -0.82 3.86 17.64
N TYR A 149 -1.71 3.12 17.00
CA TYR A 149 -3.14 3.36 17.03
C TYR A 149 -3.91 2.03 17.13
N GLY A 150 -4.95 1.98 17.95
CA GLY A 150 -5.79 0.80 18.13
C GLY A 150 -5.15 -0.26 19.03
N ASN A 151 -5.33 -1.52 18.66
CA ASN A 151 -4.92 -2.67 19.46
C ASN A 151 -4.32 -3.76 18.57
N TYR A 152 -3.03 -4.07 18.73
CA TYR A 152 -2.40 -5.15 18.00
C TYR A 152 -2.68 -6.50 18.68
N THR A 153 -3.52 -7.32 18.05
CA THR A 153 -3.87 -8.67 18.54
C THR A 153 -3.13 -9.79 17.81
N GLY A 154 -2.22 -9.45 16.89
CA GLY A 154 -1.58 -10.41 15.99
C GLY A 154 -2.22 -10.48 14.60
N PRO A 155 -1.57 -11.21 13.67
CA PRO A 155 -2.07 -11.44 12.32
C PRO A 155 -3.29 -12.39 12.29
N LEU A 156 -3.91 -12.55 11.11
CA LEU A 156 -4.77 -13.73 10.86
C LEU A 156 -3.95 -15.02 10.95
N ASP A 157 -4.58 -16.15 11.28
CA ASP A 157 -3.90 -17.45 11.45
C ASP A 157 -3.03 -17.86 10.25
N ILE A 158 -3.49 -17.59 9.02
CA ILE A 158 -2.75 -17.87 7.78
C ILE A 158 -1.44 -17.08 7.65
N PHE A 159 -1.23 -16.06 8.47
CA PHE A 159 -0.01 -15.24 8.55
C PHE A 159 0.64 -15.34 9.94
N GLY A 160 0.33 -16.39 10.72
CA GLY A 160 0.77 -16.55 12.11
C GLY A 160 2.29 -16.48 12.30
N GLU A 161 3.06 -16.92 11.30
CA GLU A 161 4.53 -16.84 11.29
C GLU A 161 5.08 -15.41 11.27
N HIS A 162 4.26 -14.41 10.91
CA HIS A 162 4.63 -13.00 10.88
C HIS A 162 4.20 -12.23 12.12
N ARG A 163 3.90 -12.93 13.21
CA ARG A 163 3.61 -12.30 14.49
C ARG A 163 4.83 -11.51 14.99
N GLN A 164 4.59 -10.24 15.28
CA GLN A 164 5.58 -9.28 15.79
C GLN A 164 5.49 -9.15 17.31
N GLU A 165 6.37 -9.83 18.05
CA GLU A 165 6.40 -9.78 19.52
C GLU A 165 6.86 -8.41 20.05
N ASP A 166 7.75 -7.75 19.33
CA ASP A 166 8.21 -6.39 19.60
C ASP A 166 7.10 -5.34 19.43
N LEU A 167 6.25 -5.50 18.41
CA LEU A 167 5.05 -4.67 18.25
C LEU A 167 4.04 -4.92 19.37
N ALA A 168 3.83 -6.18 19.76
CA ALA A 168 2.95 -6.53 20.88
C ALA A 168 3.44 -5.89 22.20
N ALA A 169 4.75 -5.92 22.46
CA ALA A 169 5.35 -5.23 23.59
C ALA A 169 5.09 -3.72 23.55
N ALA A 170 5.33 -3.07 22.40
CA ALA A 170 5.12 -1.64 22.24
C ALA A 170 3.66 -1.19 22.50
N TYR A 171 2.67 -1.98 22.06
CA TYR A 171 1.25 -1.70 22.35
C TYR A 171 0.90 -1.89 23.83
N ARG A 172 1.45 -2.92 24.48
CA ARG A 172 1.19 -3.23 25.90
C ARG A 172 1.83 -2.21 26.83
N GLU A 173 3.05 -1.76 26.52
CA GLU A 173 3.84 -0.87 27.38
C GLU A 173 3.46 0.60 27.18
N GLY A 174 2.88 0.95 26.02
CA GLY A 174 2.56 2.35 25.67
C GLY A 174 3.80 3.23 25.55
N ARG A 175 4.98 2.62 25.38
CA ARG A 175 6.30 3.25 25.27
C ARG A 175 7.18 2.40 24.32
N PRO A 176 8.17 3.00 23.64
CA PRO A 176 8.52 4.43 23.66
C PRO A 176 7.54 5.32 22.88
N HIS A 177 6.60 4.71 22.14
CA HIS A 177 5.70 5.43 21.25
C HIS A 177 4.30 5.61 21.85
N PRO A 178 3.64 6.75 21.63
CA PRO A 178 2.26 6.95 22.06
C PRO A 178 1.33 5.93 21.38
N VAL A 179 0.42 5.35 22.16
CA VAL A 179 -0.68 4.49 21.69
C VAL A 179 -1.98 5.26 21.80
N LYS A 180 -2.71 5.41 20.69
CA LYS A 180 -3.98 6.15 20.62
C LYS A 180 -5.14 5.22 20.22
N PRO A 181 -6.38 5.48 20.64
CA PRO A 181 -7.52 4.66 20.21
C PRO A 181 -7.90 4.90 18.75
N ILE A 182 -8.62 3.94 18.17
CA ILE A 182 -9.38 4.07 16.92
C ILE A 182 -10.78 3.48 17.12
N ASP A 183 -11.75 3.92 16.34
CA ASP A 183 -13.15 3.49 16.38
C ASP A 183 -13.59 2.73 15.11
N PHE A 184 -12.64 2.39 14.24
CA PHE A 184 -12.86 1.66 12.99
C PHE A 184 -11.89 0.48 12.84
N GLY A 185 -12.28 -0.50 12.02
CA GLY A 185 -11.39 -1.57 11.57
C GLY A 185 -10.58 -1.19 10.34
N VAL A 186 -9.42 -1.81 10.15
CA VAL A 186 -8.56 -1.59 8.99
C VAL A 186 -7.80 -2.85 8.58
N GLY A 187 -7.47 -2.95 7.29
CA GLY A 187 -6.69 -4.06 6.78
C GLY A 187 -7.46 -5.38 6.79
N TYR A 188 -6.85 -6.41 7.35
CA TYR A 188 -7.48 -7.72 7.53
C TYR A 188 -8.50 -7.75 8.67
N LEU A 189 -8.34 -6.88 9.68
CA LEU A 189 -9.09 -6.89 10.93
C LEU A 189 -10.14 -5.77 10.91
N ARG A 190 -11.43 -6.16 10.86
CA ARG A 190 -12.54 -5.26 10.54
C ARG A 190 -13.22 -4.63 11.77
N SER A 191 -12.68 -4.82 12.97
CA SER A 191 -13.20 -4.24 14.22
C SER A 191 -12.18 -3.31 14.85
N ALA A 192 -12.63 -2.23 15.48
CA ALA A 192 -11.77 -1.37 16.29
C ALA A 192 -11.06 -2.12 17.43
N SER A 193 -11.70 -3.17 17.97
CA SER A 193 -11.17 -3.94 19.10
C SER A 193 -9.92 -4.76 18.77
N ASN A 194 -9.66 -5.03 17.49
CA ASN A 194 -8.54 -5.87 17.05
C ASN A 194 -7.70 -5.25 15.92
N ALA A 195 -8.12 -4.11 15.37
CA ALA A 195 -7.36 -3.42 14.35
C ALA A 195 -6.28 -2.52 14.98
N CYS A 196 -5.17 -2.37 14.25
CA CYS A 196 -4.10 -1.49 14.65
C CYS A 196 -3.53 -0.73 13.45
N LEU A 197 -2.93 0.43 13.71
CA LEU A 197 -2.18 1.22 12.74
C LEU A 197 -0.86 1.69 13.31
N ILE A 198 0.15 1.78 12.45
CA ILE A 198 1.43 2.39 12.72
C ILE A 198 1.55 3.62 11.82
N LEU A 199 1.72 4.78 12.42
CA LEU A 199 2.07 6.02 11.73
C LEU A 199 3.55 6.31 11.97
N ALA A 200 4.34 6.31 10.90
CA ALA A 200 5.76 6.71 10.92
C ALA A 200 5.93 8.04 10.19
N ARG A 201 6.67 8.99 10.75
CA ARG A 201 6.89 10.33 10.18
C ARG A 201 8.35 10.74 10.30
N ARG A 202 8.83 11.49 9.31
CA ARG A 202 10.09 12.23 9.40
C ARG A 202 9.92 13.48 10.23
#